data_AF-A0A972J6C9-F1
#
_entry.id   AF-A0A972J6C9-F1
#
_cell.length_a   1.000
_cell.length_b   1.000
_cell.length_c   1.000
_cell.angle_alpha   90.00
_cell.angle_beta   90.00
_cell.angle_gamma   90.00
#
_symmetry.space_group_name_H-M   'P 1'
#
loop_
_entity.id
_entity.type
_entity.pdbx_description
1 polymer ?
#
loop_
_entity_poly.entity_id
_entity_poly.type
_entity_poly.pdbx_seq_one_letter_code
_entity_poly.pdbx_strand_id
1 'polypeptide(L)'
;ERGVALRSLELGLVGKADVVEFHKTGEGSWQPFPVEYKRGRPKIEDWDRVQLCAQALCLEEMLGATVPEGAIFYGVPRRREEVAFDATLRADTARAAEEVRRLLERGITPAPEYRKRCDNCSMIDLCLPKVIGRGRSVVNYLHKGTRSE
;
A
#
# COMPACT_ATOMS: atom_id res chain seq x y z
N GLU A 1 -17.24 8.76 12.00
CA GLU A 1 -15.83 8.35 11.77
C GLU A 1 -14.97 9.61 11.59
N ARG A 2 -13.92 9.81 12.38
CA ARG A 2 -13.12 11.06 12.43
C ARG A 2 -11.73 10.84 11.83
N GLY A 3 -11.63 10.76 10.50
CA GLY A 3 -10.32 10.73 9.83
C GLY A 3 -10.11 11.97 8.97
N VAL A 4 -8.85 12.29 8.70
CA VAL A 4 -8.44 13.49 7.95
C VAL A 4 -8.37 13.12 6.48
N ALA A 5 -9.12 13.82 5.61
CA ALA A 5 -9.03 13.63 4.17
C ALA A 5 -7.65 14.09 3.67
N LEU A 6 -7.04 13.30 2.78
CA LEU A 6 -5.72 13.53 2.24
C LEU A 6 -5.74 13.57 0.72
N ARG A 7 -4.88 14.41 0.14
CA ARG A 7 -4.61 14.42 -1.30
C ARG A 7 -3.16 14.78 -1.59
N SER A 8 -2.64 14.24 -2.67
CA SER A 8 -1.46 14.75 -3.36
C SER A 8 -1.77 14.79 -4.86
N LEU A 9 -1.72 15.97 -5.47
CA LEU A 9 -1.87 16.13 -6.91
C LEU A 9 -0.61 15.67 -7.64
N GLU A 10 0.56 15.91 -7.06
CA GLU A 10 1.85 15.50 -7.63
C GLU A 10 1.93 13.97 -7.78
N LEU A 11 1.58 13.25 -6.71
CA LEU A 11 1.54 11.79 -6.71
C LEU A 11 0.20 11.22 -7.16
N GLY A 12 -0.78 12.07 -7.50
CA GLY A 12 -2.15 11.66 -7.85
C GLY A 12 -2.76 10.69 -6.84
N LEU A 13 -2.56 10.96 -5.55
CA LEU A 13 -3.08 10.17 -4.43
C LEU A 13 -4.26 10.88 -3.78
N VAL A 14 -5.24 10.09 -3.35
CA VAL A 14 -6.32 10.53 -2.46
C VAL A 14 -6.51 9.48 -1.38
N GLY A 15 -6.82 9.90 -0.16
CA GLY A 15 -6.94 8.98 0.95
C GLY A 15 -7.50 9.61 2.21
N LYS A 16 -7.39 8.87 3.31
CA LYS A 16 -7.82 9.29 4.63
C LYS A 16 -6.81 8.79 5.65
N ALA A 17 -6.27 9.68 6.48
CA ALA A 17 -5.52 9.29 7.66
C ALA A 17 -6.48 9.01 8.83
N ASP A 18 -6.17 7.98 9.62
CA ASP A 18 -6.90 7.67 10.84
C ASP A 18 -6.78 8.83 11.85
N VAL A 19 -5.55 9.21 12.16
CA VAL A 19 -5.22 10.29 13.10
C VAL A 19 -4.02 11.08 12.57
N VAL A 20 -4.07 12.40 12.74
CA VAL A 20 -2.93 13.29 12.54
C VAL A 20 -2.74 14.07 13.83
N GLU A 21 -1.63 13.80 14.52
CA GLU A 21 -1.19 14.59 15.66
C GLU A 21 -0.49 15.86 15.13
N PHE A 22 -0.61 16.96 15.85
CA PHE A 22 0.13 18.19 15.55
C PHE A 22 1.01 18.49 16.76
N HIS A 23 2.32 18.43 16.58
CA HIS A 23 3.28 18.69 17.65
C HIS A 23 3.79 20.12 17.55
N LYS A 24 3.87 20.83 18.68
CA LYS A 24 4.46 22.18 18.71
C LYS A 24 5.95 22.10 18.46
N THR A 25 6.45 22.93 17.56
CA THR A 25 7.88 23.19 17.40
C THR A 25 8.28 24.41 18.24
N GLY A 26 9.59 24.63 18.41
CA GLY A 26 10.14 25.74 19.20
C GLY A 26 9.80 27.15 18.69
N GLU A 27 9.23 27.27 17.49
CA GLU A 27 8.98 28.55 16.81
C GLU A 27 7.47 28.89 16.70
N GLY A 28 6.62 28.18 17.43
CA GLY A 28 5.16 28.36 17.34
C GLY A 28 4.53 27.77 16.08
N SER A 29 5.31 27.04 15.27
CA SER A 29 4.79 26.23 14.17
C SER A 29 4.33 24.86 14.66
N TRP A 30 3.48 24.20 13.87
CA TRP A 30 2.95 22.87 14.17
C TRP A 30 3.48 21.88 13.14
N GLN A 31 4.04 20.78 13.64
CA GLN A 31 4.60 19.69 12.88
C GLN A 31 3.54 18.58 12.77
N PRO A 32 2.99 18.27 11.58
CA PRO A 32 2.08 17.14 11.41
C PRO A 32 2.80 15.82 11.70
N PHE A 33 2.10 14.88 12.31
CA PHE A 33 2.58 13.54 12.63
C PHE A 33 1.43 12.53 12.38
N PRO A 34 1.44 11.80 11.26
CA PRO A 34 0.40 10.82 10.96
C PRO A 34 0.52 9.57 11.85
N VAL A 35 -0.61 9.05 12.30
CA VAL A 35 -0.71 7.81 13.07
C VAL A 35 -1.72 6.86 12.42
N GLU A 36 -1.23 5.72 11.92
CA GLU A 36 -2.01 4.70 11.25
C GLU A 36 -2.34 3.54 12.21
N TYR A 37 -3.60 3.10 12.27
CA TYR A 37 -4.01 1.99 13.12
C TYR A 37 -4.11 0.68 12.35
N LYS A 38 -3.37 -0.33 12.77
CA LYS A 38 -3.40 -1.67 12.19
C LYS A 38 -3.90 -2.67 13.22
N ARG A 39 -4.99 -3.38 12.91
CA ARG A 39 -5.56 -4.39 13.82
C ARG A 39 -4.61 -5.55 14.12
N GLY A 40 -3.74 -5.90 13.17
CA GLY A 40 -2.89 -7.09 13.22
C GLY A 40 -1.54 -6.90 13.92
N ARG A 41 -0.60 -7.78 13.57
CA ARG A 41 0.81 -7.69 13.93
C ARG A 41 1.60 -6.93 12.85
N PRO A 42 2.78 -6.39 13.20
CA PRO A 42 3.72 -5.84 12.22
C PRO A 42 3.96 -6.79 11.06
N LYS A 43 4.09 -6.20 9.87
CA LYS A 43 4.39 -6.91 8.63
C LYS A 43 5.89 -6.88 8.41
N ILE A 44 6.42 -7.93 7.75
CA ILE A 44 7.86 -8.00 7.45
C ILE A 44 8.16 -7.01 6.33
N GLU A 45 7.28 -6.96 5.34
CA GLU A 45 7.34 -6.08 4.20
C GLU A 45 6.86 -4.66 4.52
N ASP A 46 7.31 -3.70 3.72
CA ASP A 46 7.16 -2.27 4.00
C ASP A 46 5.84 -1.65 3.54
N TRP A 47 4.84 -2.43 3.09
CA TRP A 47 3.61 -1.84 2.54
C TRP A 47 2.84 -0.97 3.54
N ASP A 48 2.91 -1.28 4.85
CA ASP A 48 2.29 -0.44 5.88
C ASP A 48 3.09 0.87 6.09
N ARG A 49 4.43 0.81 5.96
CA ARG A 49 5.31 1.99 6.03
C ARG A 49 5.16 2.87 4.79
N VAL A 50 5.05 2.29 3.60
CA VAL A 50 4.76 2.97 2.33
C VAL A 50 3.41 3.66 2.40
N GLN A 51 2.37 3.00 2.94
CA GLN A 51 1.07 3.63 3.13
C GLN A 51 1.15 4.85 4.07
N LEU A 52 1.84 4.71 5.20
CA LEU A 52 2.01 5.82 6.14
C LEU A 52 2.83 6.96 5.53
N CYS A 53 3.90 6.65 4.78
CA CYS A 53 4.70 7.64 4.07
C CYS A 53 3.88 8.37 2.99
N ALA A 54 2.99 7.68 2.28
CA ALA A 54 2.07 8.30 1.34
C ALA A 54 1.15 9.33 2.01
N GLN A 55 0.70 9.05 3.25
CA GLN A 55 -0.07 10.03 4.03
C GLN A 55 0.77 11.25 4.40
N ALA A 56 2.02 11.03 4.80
CA ALA A 56 2.96 12.12 5.11
C ALA A 56 3.19 13.02 3.90
N LEU A 57 3.47 12.46 2.71
CA LEU A 57 3.65 13.22 1.48
C LEU A 57 2.40 14.04 1.11
N CYS A 58 1.19 13.48 1.31
CA CYS A 58 -0.05 14.24 1.13
C CYS A 58 -0.16 15.40 2.13
N LEU A 59 0.17 15.17 3.40
CA LEU A 59 0.14 16.22 4.43
C LEU A 59 1.15 17.34 4.13
N GLU A 60 2.36 16.99 3.65
CA GLU A 60 3.37 17.96 3.22
C GLU A 60 2.84 18.86 2.10
N GLU A 61 2.27 18.27 1.03
CA GLU A 61 1.70 19.02 -0.09
C GLU A 61 0.50 19.90 0.35
N MET A 62 -0.36 19.37 1.23
CA MET A 62 -1.57 20.06 1.67
C MET A 62 -1.31 21.22 2.64
N LEU A 63 -0.30 21.09 3.50
CA LEU A 63 -0.06 22.01 4.61
C LEU A 63 1.17 22.88 4.43
N GLY A 64 2.04 22.56 3.46
CA GLY A 64 3.32 23.26 3.27
C GLY A 64 4.28 23.10 4.46
N ALA A 65 4.11 22.05 5.27
CA ALA A 65 4.96 21.72 6.40
C ALA A 65 5.78 20.47 6.07
N THR A 66 6.99 20.33 6.60
CA THR A 66 7.72 19.05 6.54
C THR A 66 6.98 18.00 7.35
N VAL A 67 7.14 16.71 7.05
CA VAL A 67 6.68 15.60 7.88
C VAL A 67 7.79 14.54 7.88
N PRO A 68 8.72 14.56 8.87
CA PRO A 68 9.90 13.70 8.83
C PRO A 68 9.62 12.26 9.29
N GLU A 69 8.57 12.05 10.07
CA GLU A 69 8.23 10.75 10.66
C GLU A 69 6.75 10.65 11.01
N GLY A 70 6.31 9.43 11.28
CA GLY A 70 4.97 9.12 11.76
C GLY A 70 5.00 7.84 12.57
N ALA A 71 3.83 7.27 12.87
CA ALA A 71 3.77 5.99 13.56
C ALA A 71 2.68 5.06 13.10
N ILE A 72 2.94 3.76 13.27
CA ILE A 72 1.96 2.70 13.09
C ILE A 72 1.63 2.12 14.46
N PHE A 73 0.36 2.11 14.84
CA PHE A 73 -0.11 1.45 16.05
C PHE A 73 -0.69 0.06 15.73
N TYR A 74 0.00 -0.99 16.17
CA TYR A 74 -0.45 -2.37 15.97
C TYR A 74 -1.26 -2.85 17.17
N GLY A 75 -2.51 -3.26 16.92
CA GLY A 75 -3.49 -3.62 17.94
C GLY A 75 -3.16 -4.90 18.72
N VAL A 76 -2.50 -5.89 18.09
CA VAL A 76 -2.12 -7.14 18.78
C VAL A 76 -1.01 -6.93 19.80
N PRO A 77 0.16 -6.36 19.44
CA PRO A 77 1.19 -6.04 20.44
C PRO A 77 0.85 -4.80 21.27
N ARG A 78 -0.21 -4.05 20.92
CA ARG A 78 -0.60 -2.76 21.51
C ARG A 78 0.57 -1.77 21.57
N ARG A 79 1.40 -1.79 20.52
CA ARG A 79 2.66 -1.05 20.45
C ARG A 79 2.68 -0.12 19.25
N ARG A 80 3.24 1.07 19.47
CA ARG A 80 3.56 2.07 18.45
C ARG A 80 4.94 1.74 17.87
N GLU A 81 5.00 1.68 16.55
CA GLU A 81 6.24 1.65 15.78
C GLU A 81 6.43 3.03 15.15
N GLU A 82 7.52 3.71 15.50
CA GLU A 82 7.91 4.97 14.86
C GLU A 82 8.58 4.66 13.53
N VAL A 83 8.21 5.43 12.51
CA VAL A 83 8.68 5.24 11.13
C VAL A 83 9.24 6.57 10.65
N ALA A 84 10.56 6.61 10.47
CA ALA A 84 11.22 7.73 9.80
C ALA A 84 10.94 7.66 8.29
N PHE A 85 10.58 8.79 7.69
CA PHE A 85 10.37 8.90 6.25
C PHE A 85 11.68 9.30 5.56
N ASP A 86 12.61 8.37 5.53
CA ASP A 86 13.89 8.56 4.86
C ASP A 86 13.75 8.65 3.32
N ALA A 87 14.86 8.97 2.65
CA ALA A 87 14.87 9.11 1.19
C ALA A 87 14.48 7.83 0.45
N THR A 88 14.82 6.66 1.00
CA THR A 88 14.52 5.35 0.39
C THR A 88 13.03 5.08 0.43
N LEU A 89 12.41 5.22 1.60
CA LEU A 89 10.98 4.99 1.78
C LEU A 89 10.14 5.99 0.97
N ARG A 90 10.58 7.25 0.89
CA ARG A 90 9.94 8.27 0.03
C ARG A 90 10.03 7.90 -1.44
N ALA A 91 11.20 7.48 -1.91
CA ALA A 91 11.39 7.04 -3.30
C ALA A 91 10.55 5.80 -3.64
N ASP A 92 10.50 4.81 -2.74
CA ASP A 92 9.69 3.61 -2.91
C ASP A 92 8.19 3.94 -2.94
N THR A 93 7.75 4.88 -2.11
CA THR A 93 6.35 5.35 -2.08
C THR A 93 5.96 6.06 -3.38
N ALA A 94 6.81 6.98 -3.85
CA ALA A 94 6.59 7.68 -5.12
C ALA A 94 6.59 6.69 -6.31
N ARG A 95 7.54 5.75 -6.34
CA ARG A 95 7.62 4.70 -7.37
C ARG A 95 6.38 3.83 -7.37
N ALA A 96 5.90 3.39 -6.22
CA ALA A 96 4.68 2.59 -6.11
C ALA A 96 3.46 3.35 -6.66
N ALA A 97 3.30 4.63 -6.32
CA ALA A 97 2.23 5.47 -6.86
C ALA A 97 2.30 5.59 -8.40
N GLU A 98 3.49 5.81 -8.95
CA GLU A 98 3.72 5.88 -10.40
C GLU A 98 3.44 4.55 -11.11
N GLU A 99 3.90 3.42 -10.56
CA GLU A 99 3.67 2.09 -11.11
C GLU A 99 2.18 1.74 -11.15
N VAL A 100 1.44 2.00 -10.07
CA VAL A 100 -0.02 1.79 -10.04
C VAL A 100 -0.71 2.65 -11.08
N ARG A 101 -0.32 3.93 -11.23
CA ARG A 101 -0.90 4.81 -12.25
C ARG A 101 -0.65 4.27 -13.66
N ARG A 102 0.58 3.87 -13.97
CA ARG A 102 0.93 3.24 -15.25
C ARG A 102 0.13 1.98 -15.53
N LEU A 103 -0.11 1.15 -14.51
CA LEU A 103 -0.94 -0.05 -14.65
C LEU A 103 -2.39 0.30 -15.02
N LEU A 104 -2.97 1.31 -14.35
CA LEU A 104 -4.33 1.76 -14.61
C LEU A 104 -4.47 2.40 -16.00
N GLU A 105 -3.54 3.27 -16.39
CA GLU A 105 -3.53 3.95 -17.69
C GLU A 105 -3.40 2.97 -18.85
N ARG A 106 -2.55 1.94 -18.71
CA ARG A 106 -2.37 0.93 -19.75
C ARG A 106 -3.59 0.03 -19.91
N GLY A 107 -4.39 -0.15 -18.86
CA GLY A 107 -5.53 -1.07 -18.85
C GLY A 107 -5.15 -2.55 -19.01
N ILE A 108 -3.88 -2.90 -18.79
CA ILE A 108 -3.36 -4.26 -18.95
C ILE A 108 -3.09 -4.85 -17.57
N THR A 109 -3.91 -5.83 -17.18
CA THR A 109 -3.69 -6.62 -15.96
C THR A 109 -2.42 -7.46 -16.11
N PRO A 110 -1.45 -7.38 -15.18
CA PRO A 110 -0.25 -8.21 -15.20
C PRO A 110 -0.58 -9.71 -15.14
N ALA A 111 0.28 -10.53 -15.74
CA ALA A 111 0.14 -11.98 -15.65
C ALA A 111 0.22 -12.45 -14.20
N PRO A 112 -0.64 -13.39 -13.77
CA PRO A 112 -0.69 -13.80 -12.39
C PRO A 112 0.52 -14.67 -12.03
N GLU A 113 1.16 -14.36 -10.91
CA GLU A 113 2.22 -15.17 -10.32
C GLU A 113 1.69 -15.80 -9.02
N TYR A 114 1.58 -17.14 -8.99
CA TYR A 114 1.14 -17.81 -7.77
C TYR A 114 2.19 -17.72 -6.66
N ARG A 115 1.79 -17.20 -5.51
CA ARG A 115 2.57 -17.17 -4.26
C ARG A 115 1.66 -17.62 -3.10
N LYS A 116 2.23 -17.94 -1.93
CA LYS A 116 1.45 -18.34 -0.74
C LYS A 116 0.36 -17.33 -0.35
N ARG A 117 0.58 -16.03 -0.58
CA ARG A 117 -0.43 -14.98 -0.34
C ARG A 117 -1.68 -15.12 -1.21
N CYS A 118 -1.58 -15.77 -2.37
CA CYS A 118 -2.73 -16.00 -3.26
C CYS A 118 -3.81 -16.85 -2.59
N ASP A 119 -3.44 -17.78 -1.69
CA ASP A 119 -4.42 -18.65 -1.02
C ASP A 119 -5.37 -17.87 -0.08
N ASN A 120 -5.00 -16.63 0.31
CA ASN A 120 -5.86 -15.72 1.08
C ASN A 120 -6.36 -14.52 0.25
N CYS A 121 -6.14 -14.52 -1.07
CA CYS A 121 -6.55 -13.44 -1.94
C CYS A 121 -8.04 -13.55 -2.27
N SER A 122 -8.82 -12.50 -2.01
CA SER A 122 -10.25 -12.44 -2.36
C SER A 122 -10.52 -12.56 -3.86
N MET A 123 -9.51 -12.33 -4.70
CA MET A 123 -9.61 -12.40 -6.16
C MET A 123 -9.09 -13.72 -6.73
N ILE A 124 -8.75 -14.73 -5.92
CA ILE A 124 -8.11 -15.98 -6.41
C ILE A 124 -8.94 -16.70 -7.48
N ASP A 125 -10.26 -16.71 -7.35
CA ASP A 125 -11.17 -17.41 -8.28
C ASP A 125 -11.38 -16.65 -9.60
N LEU A 126 -11.13 -15.34 -9.61
CA LEU A 126 -11.14 -14.53 -10.83
C LEU A 126 -9.75 -14.53 -11.50
N CYS A 127 -8.70 -14.44 -10.69
CA CYS A 127 -7.31 -14.39 -11.14
C CYS A 127 -6.81 -15.75 -11.67
N LEU A 128 -7.30 -16.85 -11.10
CA LEU A 128 -6.94 -18.24 -11.43
C LEU A 128 -5.41 -18.48 -11.56
N PRO A 129 -4.58 -18.04 -10.60
CA PRO A 129 -3.12 -18.02 -10.75
C PRO A 129 -2.51 -19.42 -10.90
N LYS A 130 -3.15 -20.47 -10.34
CA LYS A 130 -2.72 -21.87 -10.45
C LYS A 130 -2.98 -22.48 -11.85
N VAL A 131 -3.92 -21.90 -12.60
CA VAL A 131 -4.34 -22.37 -13.93
C VAL A 131 -3.61 -21.60 -15.02
N ILE A 132 -3.73 -20.27 -14.98
CA ILE A 132 -3.23 -19.37 -16.04
C ILE A 132 -1.72 -19.11 -15.86
N GLY A 133 -1.25 -18.93 -14.61
CA GLY A 133 0.14 -18.58 -14.31
C GLY A 133 1.18 -19.66 -14.63
N ARG A 134 0.76 -20.92 -14.87
CA ARG A 134 1.67 -22.03 -15.20
C ARG A 134 1.98 -22.17 -16.69
N GLY A 135 1.49 -21.25 -17.54
CA GLY A 135 1.70 -21.33 -18.99
C GLY A 135 1.20 -22.64 -19.60
N ARG A 136 0.20 -23.29 -18.97
CA ARG A 136 -0.36 -24.53 -19.50
C ARG A 136 -1.02 -24.23 -20.83
N SER A 137 -0.50 -24.83 -21.90
CA SER A 137 -1.15 -24.81 -23.20
C SER A 137 -2.60 -25.25 -23.05
N VAL A 138 -3.53 -24.40 -23.48
CA VAL A 138 -4.98 -24.68 -23.50
C VAL A 138 -5.26 -26.00 -24.21
N VAL A 139 -4.50 -26.28 -25.28
CA VAL A 139 -4.57 -27.53 -26.05
C VAL A 139 -4.27 -28.73 -25.16
N ASN A 140 -3.20 -28.68 -24.35
CA ASN A 140 -2.84 -29.79 -23.45
C ASN A 140 -3.83 -29.96 -22.29
N TYR A 141 -4.49 -28.87 -21.86
CA TYR A 141 -5.54 -28.95 -20.85
C TYR A 141 -6.80 -29.64 -21.41
N LEU A 142 -7.25 -29.23 -22.60
CA LEU A 142 -8.39 -29.84 -23.28
C LEU A 142 -8.15 -31.33 -23.56
N HIS A 143 -6.97 -31.71 -24.06
CA HIS A 143 -6.64 -33.12 -24.31
C HIS A 143 -6.65 -34.00 -23.05
N LYS A 144 -6.38 -33.45 -21.86
CA LYS A 144 -6.51 -34.20 -20.60
C LYS A 144 -7.96 -34.34 -20.15
N GLY A 145 -8.80 -33.33 -20.43
CA GLY A 145 -10.23 -33.38 -20.11
C GLY A 145 -11.04 -34.27 -21.05
N THR A 146 -10.60 -34.43 -22.31
CA THR A 146 -11.25 -35.30 -23.30
C THR A 146 -10.74 -36.74 -23.28
N ARG A 147 -9.65 -37.04 -22.54
CA ARG A 147 -9.22 -38.41 -22.24
C ARG A 147 -9.95 -38.90 -20.99
N SER A 148 -11.25 -39.13 -21.14
CA SER A 148 -12.07 -39.88 -20.21
C SER A 148 -12.81 -40.95 -21.00
N GLU A 149 -12.03 -41.87 -21.58
CA GLU A 149 -12.38 -43.26 -21.90
C GLU A 149 -11.12 -44.11 -21.73
#